data_AF-A0A358XSQ2-F1
#
_entry.id   AF-A0A358XSQ2-F1
#
_cell.length_a   1.000
_cell.length_b   1.000
_cell.length_c   1.000
_cell.angle_alpha   90.00
_cell.angle_beta   90.00
_cell.angle_gamma   90.00
#
_symmetry.space_group_name_H-M   'P 1'
#
loop_
_entity.id
_entity.type
_entity.pdbx_description
1 polymer ?
#
loop_
_entity_poly.entity_id
_entity_poly.type
_entity_poly.pdbx_seq_one_letter_code
_entity_poly.pdbx_strand_id
1 'polypeptide(L)'
;MNNLFAATPKGGKMTMLLPDGTKVWMNAKTQLDYYEVDSMREVRLVGEAYFEVAKKYLPWEGEVPKLKPFVVQAGKINISV
;
A
#
# COMPACT_ATOMS: atom_id res chain seq x y z
N MET A 1 -12.96 6.00 -4.96
CA MET A 1 -11.49 5.97 -5.06
C MET A 1 -10.94 6.59 -3.80
N ASN A 2 -10.11 5.85 -3.06
CA ASN A 2 -9.41 6.39 -1.89
C ASN A 2 -7.96 6.62 -2.27
N ASN A 3 -7.43 7.79 -1.93
CA ASN A 3 -6.03 8.14 -2.12
C ASN A 3 -5.43 8.69 -0.83
N LEU A 4 -4.16 8.39 -0.59
CA LEU A 4 -3.42 8.88 0.57
C LEU A 4 -1.96 9.09 0.20
N PHE A 5 -1.42 10.27 0.52
CA PHE A 5 0.00 10.55 0.43
C PHE A 5 0.61 10.63 1.83
N ALA A 6 1.79 10.05 2.00
CA ALA A 6 2.56 10.13 3.22
C ALA A 6 4.06 10.30 2.90
N ALA A 7 4.77 11.04 3.76
CA ALA A 7 6.21 11.23 3.63
C ALA A 7 6.90 11.37 4.99
N THR A 8 8.09 10.78 5.12
CA THR A 8 8.96 10.95 6.28
C THR A 8 10.07 11.97 6.00
N PRO A 9 10.36 12.88 6.95
CA PRO A 9 11.49 13.80 6.80
C PRO A 9 12.83 13.06 6.90
N LYS A 10 13.92 13.75 6.56
CA LYS A 10 15.28 13.23 6.77
C LYS A 10 15.48 12.89 8.25
N GLY A 11 16.02 11.71 8.55
CA GLY A 11 16.23 11.23 9.93
C GLY A 11 14.97 10.79 10.67
N GLY A 12 13.78 10.97 10.09
CA GLY A 12 12.52 10.55 10.69
C GLY A 12 12.16 9.10 10.37
N LYS A 13 11.35 8.49 11.22
CA LYS A 13 10.63 7.24 10.92
C LYS A 13 9.19 7.42 11.34
N MET A 14 8.27 6.76 10.66
CA MET A 14 6.87 6.76 11.08
C MET A 14 6.22 5.40 10.85
N THR A 15 5.14 5.17 11.58
CA THR A 15 4.26 4.02 11.38
C THR A 15 2.86 4.55 11.13
N MET A 16 2.15 3.98 10.15
CA MET A 16 0.78 4.38 9.83
C MET A 16 -0.06 3.19 9.39
N LEU A 17 -1.39 3.40 9.41
CA LEU A 17 -2.36 2.50 8.80
C LEU A 17 -2.82 3.11 7.48
N LEU A 18 -2.81 2.30 6.42
CA LEU A 18 -3.42 2.63 5.14
C LEU A 18 -4.95 2.44 5.22
N PRO A 19 -5.71 3.03 4.28
CA PRO A 19 -7.19 2.95 4.28
C PRO A 19 -7.77 1.52 4.21
N ASP A 20 -7.00 0.54 3.73
CA ASP A 20 -7.39 -0.87 3.70
C ASP A 20 -7.06 -1.64 4.99
N GLY A 21 -6.45 -0.98 5.97
CA GLY A 21 -5.97 -1.58 7.22
C GLY A 21 -4.55 -2.12 7.15
N THR A 22 -3.85 -2.03 6.01
CA THR A 22 -2.44 -2.41 5.89
C THR A 22 -1.58 -1.52 6.79
N LYS A 23 -0.71 -2.12 7.59
CA LYS A 23 0.20 -1.38 8.47
C LYS A 23 1.54 -1.19 7.79
N VAL A 24 2.05 0.03 7.84
CA VAL A 24 3.29 0.42 7.14
C VAL A 24 4.23 1.10 8.10
N TRP A 25 5.49 0.66 8.07
CA TRP A 25 6.61 1.34 8.71
C TRP A 25 7.46 1.97 7.63
N MET A 26 7.68 3.28 7.72
CA MET A 26 8.46 4.05 6.77
C MET A 26 9.77 4.50 7.43
N ASN A 27 10.89 4.21 6.78
CA ASN A 27 12.21 4.72 7.15
C ASN A 27 12.35 6.21 6.74
N ALA A 28 13.53 6.79 6.93
CA ALA A 28 13.80 8.20 6.61
C ALA A 28 13.79 8.47 5.10
N LYS A 29 13.32 9.66 4.70
CA LYS A 29 13.20 10.09 3.29
C LYS A 29 12.36 9.14 2.42
N THR A 30 11.32 8.56 3.00
CA THR A 30 10.39 7.71 2.27
C THR A 30 9.17 8.53 1.87
N GLN A 31 8.70 8.35 0.63
CA GLN A 31 7.44 8.87 0.13
C GLN A 31 6.57 7.69 -0.32
N LEU A 32 5.29 7.77 -0.01
CA LEU A 32 4.31 6.75 -0.31
C LEU A 32 3.03 7.41 -0.83
N ASP A 33 2.61 7.02 -2.04
CA ASP A 33 1.28 7.29 -2.56
C ASP A 33 0.47 6.00 -2.59
N TYR A 34 -0.66 5.96 -1.90
CA TYR A 34 -1.61 4.86 -1.91
C TYR A 34 -2.82 5.21 -2.76
N TYR A 35 -3.24 4.27 -3.62
CA TYR A 35 -4.44 4.34 -4.43
C TYR A 35 -5.25 3.06 -4.27
N GLU A 36 -6.53 3.20 -4.00
CA GLU A 36 -7.47 2.09 -4.05
C GLU A 36 -8.52 2.29 -5.14
N VAL A 37 -8.49 1.41 -6.13
CA VAL A 37 -9.47 1.26 -7.21
C VAL A 37 -10.19 -0.07 -7.07
N ASP A 38 -11.24 -0.35 -7.83
CA ASP A 38 -12.07 -1.55 -7.59
C ASP A 38 -11.29 -2.87 -7.72
N SER A 39 -10.33 -2.94 -8.66
CA SER A 39 -9.57 -4.15 -8.97
C SER A 39 -8.33 -4.38 -8.11
N MET A 40 -7.75 -3.35 -7.49
CA MET A 40 -6.46 -3.47 -6.78
C MET A 40 -6.22 -2.35 -5.77
N ARG A 41 -5.22 -2.58 -4.92
CA ARG A 41 -4.61 -1.61 -4.01
C ARG A 41 -3.19 -1.35 -4.49
N GLU A 42 -2.92 -0.15 -4.96
CA GLU A 42 -1.61 0.25 -5.50
C GLU A 42 -0.90 1.16 -4.50
N VAL A 43 0.39 0.91 -4.29
CA VAL A 43 1.31 1.77 -3.58
C VAL A 43 2.45 2.15 -4.52
N ARG A 44 2.70 3.44 -4.68
CA ARG A 44 3.95 3.94 -5.26
C ARG A 44 4.89 4.33 -4.14
N LEU A 45 6.08 3.74 -4.15
CA LEU A 45 7.06 3.87 -3.08
C LEU A 45 8.36 4.45 -3.62
N VAL A 46 8.85 5.48 -2.94
CA VAL A 46 10.23 5.96 -3.05
C VAL A 46 10.86 5.88 -1.67
N GLY A 47 12.03 5.24 -1.57
CA GLY A 47 12.72 5.01 -0.29
C GLY A 47 12.46 3.60 0.24
N GLU A 48 12.31 3.49 1.56
CA GLU A 48 12.23 2.21 2.26
C GLU A 48 10.99 2.14 3.15
N ALA A 49 10.24 1.05 3.02
CA ALA A 49 9.11 0.74 3.87
C ALA A 49 8.94 -0.77 4.07
N TYR A 50 8.39 -1.15 5.22
CA TYR A 50 7.95 -2.50 5.54
C TYR A 50 6.42 -2.52 5.67
N PHE A 51 5.79 -3.55 5.11
CA PHE A 51 4.33 -3.67 5.01
C PHE A 51 3.84 -4.94 5.69
N GLU A 52 2.88 -4.81 6.59
CA GLU A 52 2.00 -5.89 7.02
C GLU A 52 0.67 -5.75 6.29
N VAL A 53 0.58 -6.46 5.16
CA VAL A 53 -0.53 -6.35 4.20
C VAL A 53 -1.80 -6.96 4.78
N ALA A 54 -2.85 -6.13 4.90
CA ALA A 54 -4.17 -6.62 5.28
C ALA A 54 -4.77 -7.49 4.17
N LYS A 55 -5.50 -8.54 4.54
CA LYS A 55 -6.30 -9.31 3.56
C LYS A 55 -7.54 -8.50 3.20
N LYS A 56 -7.71 -8.20 1.92
CA LYS A 56 -8.91 -7.53 1.39
C LYS A 56 -9.44 -8.33 0.23
N TYR A 57 -10.76 -8.45 0.13
CA TYR A 57 -11.44 -9.15 -0.95
C TYR A 57 -12.08 -8.15 -1.89
N LEU A 58 -12.26 -8.54 -3.14
CA LEU A 58 -13.00 -7.75 -4.12
C LEU A 58 -14.45 -7.60 -3.65
N PRO A 59 -15.08 -6.43 -3.84
CA PRO A 59 -16.50 -6.25 -3.56
C PRO A 59 -17.32 -7.21 -4.42
N TRP A 60 -18.33 -7.86 -3.81
CA TRP A 60 -19.24 -8.86 -4.39
C TRP A 60 -18.81 -9.44 -5.74
N GLU A 61 -18.02 -10.51 -5.69
CA GLU A 61 -17.60 -11.23 -6.89
C GLU A 61 -17.78 -12.74 -6.69
N GLY A 62 -18.91 -13.28 -7.16
CA GLY A 62 -19.16 -14.71 -7.29
C GLY A 62 -19.33 -15.50 -5.98
N GLU A 63 -19.33 -16.83 -6.11
CA GLU A 63 -19.47 -17.78 -5.00
C GLU A 63 -18.15 -17.98 -4.22
N VAL A 64 -17.00 -17.64 -4.82
CA VAL A 64 -15.67 -17.83 -4.25
C VAL A 64 -15.01 -16.46 -3.99
N PRO A 65 -14.63 -16.14 -2.74
CA PRO A 65 -13.95 -14.88 -2.43
C PRO A 65 -12.64 -14.73 -3.20
N LYS A 66 -12.49 -13.64 -3.96
CA LYS A 66 -11.24 -13.26 -4.61
C LYS A 66 -10.51 -12.18 -3.83
N LEU A 67 -9.22 -12.37 -3.59
CA LEU A 67 -8.38 -11.36 -2.96
C LEU A 67 -8.18 -10.18 -3.90
N LYS A 68 -8.28 -8.98 -3.34
CA LYS A 68 -7.93 -7.73 -4.00
C LYS A 68 -6.42 -7.52 -3.84
N PRO A 69 -5.62 -7.65 -4.92
CA PRO A 69 -4.16 -7.66 -4.82
C PRO A 69 -3.62 -6.36 -4.22
N PHE A 70 -2.50 -6.48 -3.52
CA PHE A 70 -1.72 -5.34 -3.03
C PHE A 70 -0.43 -5.23 -3.86
N VAL A 71 -0.30 -4.16 -4.63
CA VAL A 71 0.78 -3.95 -5.58
C VAL A 71 1.65 -2.79 -5.10
N VAL A 72 2.95 -3.04 -4.94
CA VAL A 72 3.95 -2.00 -4.64
C VAL A 72 4.81 -1.76 -5.87
N GLN A 73 4.73 -0.55 -6.42
CA GLN A 73 5.63 -0.06 -7.45
C GLN A 73 6.77 0.73 -6.80
N ALA A 74 8.00 0.23 -6.93
CA ALA A 74 9.22 0.85 -6.42
C ALA A 74 10.22 1.04 -7.56
N GLY A 75 10.27 2.25 -8.13
CA GLY A 75 11.07 2.54 -9.32
C GLY A 75 10.67 1.66 -10.52
N LYS A 76 11.53 0.73 -10.91
CA LYS A 76 11.29 -0.23 -12.01
C LYS A 76 10.74 -1.58 -11.55
N ILE A 77 10.61 -1.78 -10.24
CA ILE A 77 10.20 -3.05 -9.65
C ILE A 77 8.72 -2.99 -9.29
N ASN A 78 7.97 -4.04 -9.62
CA ASN A 78 6.60 -4.25 -9.18
C ASN A 78 6.55 -5.51 -8.31
N ILE A 79 6.06 -5.37 -7.09
CA ILE A 79 5.79 -6.49 -6.17
C ILE A 79 4.28 -6.64 -6.06
N SER A 80 3.76 -7.84 -6.28
CA SER A 80 2.34 -8.16 -6.04
C SER A 80 2.23 -9.19 -4.94
N VAL A 81 1.36 -8.93 -3.97
CA VAL A 81 1.06 -9.79 -2.83
C VAL A 81 -0.45 -10.07 -2.77
#